data_AF-A0A1C0SGG2-F1
#
_entry.id   AF-A0A1C0SGG2-F1
#
_cell.length_a   1.000
_cell.length_b   1.000
_cell.length_c   1.000
_cell.angle_alpha   90.00
_cell.angle_beta   90.00
_cell.angle_gamma   90.00
#
_symmetry.space_group_name_H-M   'P 1'
#
loop_
_entity.id
_entity.type
_entity.pdbx_description
1 polymer ?
#
loop_
_entity_poly.entity_id
_entity_poly.type
_entity_poly.pdbx_seq_one_letter_code
_entity_poly.pdbx_strand_id
1 'polypeptide(L)' 'MEGTFSKPMPIGGGKTIEPTGKAFKIQMATLGHWTKDGVMDEEYLFWDNQGFMKQIGLAQ' A
#
# COMPACT_ATOMS: atom_id res chain seq x y z
N MET A 1 -6.82 4.21 1.74
CA MET A 1 -6.55 3.17 2.76
C MET A 1 -5.85 3.79 3.96
N GLU A 2 -6.16 3.30 5.16
CA GLU A 2 -5.60 3.78 6.42
C GLU A 2 -5.08 2.59 7.23
N GLY A 3 -4.07 2.82 8.07
CA GLY A 3 -3.54 1.77 8.94
C GLY A 3 -2.46 2.27 9.90
N THR A 4 -1.88 1.36 10.66
CA THR A 4 -0.77 1.63 11.57
C THR A 4 0.33 0.60 11.37
N PHE A 5 1.55 1.07 11.15
CA PHE A 5 2.70 0.19 11.03
C PHE A 5 3.11 -0.31 12.41
N SER A 6 2.61 -1.50 12.79
CA SER A 6 2.56 -2.00 14.16
C SER A 6 3.42 -3.25 14.42
N LYS A 7 3.96 -3.87 13.38
CA LYS A 7 4.85 -5.05 13.48
C LYS A 7 6.03 -4.89 12.52
N PRO A 8 7.19 -5.52 12.77
CA PRO A 8 8.33 -5.44 11.86
C PRO A 8 7.98 -5.93 10.45
N MET A 9 8.55 -5.30 9.42
CA MET A 9 8.32 -5.65 8.02
C MET A 9 9.64 -6.01 7.31
N PRO A 10 9.75 -7.22 6.73
CA PRO A 10 10.91 -7.59 5.92
C PRO A 10 10.89 -6.83 4.59
N ILE A 11 12.04 -6.30 4.18
CA ILE A 11 12.20 -5.50 2.95
C ILE A 11 13.10 -6.18 1.91
N GLY A 12 13.41 -7.46 2.11
CA GLY A 12 14.33 -8.23 1.27
C GLY A 12 15.79 -8.06 1.66
N GLY A 13 16.68 -8.88 1.08
CA GLY A 13 18.12 -8.84 1.36
C GLY A 13 18.49 -9.09 2.83
N GLY A 14 17.65 -9.83 3.58
CA GLY A 14 17.84 -10.09 5.01
C GLY A 14 17.59 -8.89 5.92
N LYS A 15 17.03 -7.79 5.40
CA LYS A 15 16.75 -6.57 6.17
C LYS A 15 15.27 -6.50 6.57
N THR A 16 15.05 -5.92 7.73
CA THR A 16 13.73 -5.66 8.32
C THR A 16 13.70 -4.22 8.81
N ILE A 17 12.54 -3.56 8.68
CA ILE A 17 12.29 -2.28 9.34
C ILE A 17 11.38 -2.48 10.55
N GLU A 18 11.67 -1.74 11.62
CA GLU A 18 10.89 -1.75 12.85
C GLU A 18 9.61 -0.89 12.73
N PRO A 19 8.53 -1.25 13.43
CA PRO A 19 7.27 -0.51 13.36
C PRO A 19 7.44 0.93 13.86
N THR A 20 6.82 1.89 13.16
CA THR A 20 6.82 3.30 13.61
C THR A 20 5.75 3.60 14.65
N GLY A 21 4.71 2.75 14.76
CA GLY A 21 3.56 2.97 15.63
C GLY A 21 2.67 4.15 15.21
N LYS A 22 2.99 4.82 14.10
CA LYS A 22 2.24 5.97 13.58
C LYS A 22 1.15 5.50 12.63
N ALA A 23 0.04 6.24 12.63
CA ALA A 23 -0.98 6.08 11.60
C ALA A 23 -0.44 6.54 10.25
N PHE A 24 -0.78 5.81 9.20
CA PHE A 24 -0.58 6.21 7.82
C PHE A 24 -1.93 6.31 7.10
N LYS A 25 -1.98 7.20 6.10
CA LYS A 25 -3.13 7.34 5.21
C LYS A 25 -2.63 7.51 3.78
N ILE A 26 -3.16 6.68 2.89
CA ILE A 26 -2.85 6.71 1.46
C ILE A 26 -4.13 6.91 0.65
N GLN A 27 -4.06 7.82 -0.31
CA GLN A 27 -5.09 7.96 -1.33
C GLN A 27 -4.97 6.77 -2.29
N MET A 28 -6.12 6.20 -2.65
CA MET A 28 -6.18 5.06 -3.56
C MET A 28 -7.22 5.32 -4.64
N ALA A 29 -6.90 4.91 -5.86
CA ALA A 29 -7.85 4.81 -6.95
C ALA A 29 -7.89 3.37 -7.42
N THR A 30 -9.09 2.84 -7.62
CA THR A 30 -9.32 1.51 -8.17
C THR A 30 -10.11 1.65 -9.45
N LEU A 31 -9.61 1.09 -10.54
CA LEU A 31 -10.30 1.04 -11.82
C LEU A 31 -10.64 -0.43 -12.09
N GLY A 32 -11.92 -0.75 -12.17
CA GLY A 32 -12.39 -2.06 -12.59
C GLY A 32 -12.74 -2.05 -14.08
N HIS A 33 -12.27 -3.04 -14.82
CA HIS A 33 -12.79 -3.34 -16.16
C HIS A 33 -13.99 -4.29 -16.00
N TRP A 34 -15.12 -3.93 -16.62
CA TRP A 34 -16.35 -4.71 -16.55
C TRP A 34 -16.70 -5.24 -17.93
N THR A 35 -16.93 -6.55 -18.01
CA THR A 35 -17.36 -7.23 -19.22
C THR A 35 -18.80 -6.84 -19.60
N LYS A 36 -19.18 -7.16 -20.85
CA LYS A 36 -20.56 -6.97 -21.32
C LYS A 36 -21.58 -7.80 -20.52
N ASP A 37 -21.14 -8.91 -19.92
CA ASP A 37 -21.96 -9.79 -19.09
C ASP A 37 -22.11 -9.27 -17.64
N GLY A 38 -21.53 -8.10 -17.33
CA GLY A 38 -21.66 -7.45 -16.03
C GLY A 38 -20.75 -8.02 -14.95
N VAL A 39 -19.72 -8.78 -15.31
CA VAL A 39 -18.70 -9.31 -14.38
C VAL A 39 -17.41 -8.50 -14.52
N MET A 40 -16.77 -8.17 -13.39
CA MET A 40 -15.44 -7.56 -13.37
C MET A 40 -14.37 -8.64 -13.59
N ASP A 41 -13.54 -8.47 -14.61
CA ASP A 41 -12.47 -9.41 -14.98
C ASP A 41 -11.06 -8.86 -14.75
N GLU A 42 -10.90 -7.52 -14.69
CA GLU A 42 -9.63 -6.87 -14.34
C GLU A 42 -9.83 -5.79 -13.28
N GLU A 43 -8.83 -5.65 -12.39
CA GLU A 43 -8.76 -4.61 -11.37
C GLU A 43 -7.39 -3.94 -11.41
N TYR A 44 -7.38 -2.62 -11.53
CA TYR A 44 -6.19 -1.79 -11.51
C TYR A 44 -6.19 -0.93 -10.26
N LEU A 45 -5.21 -1.12 -9.40
CA LEU A 45 -5.08 -0.40 -8.14
C LEU A 45 -3.91 0.59 -8.21
N PHE A 46 -4.18 1.83 -7.85
CA PHE A 46 -3.23 2.92 -7.87
C PHE A 46 -3.14 3.57 -6.50
N TRP A 47 -1.90 3.80 -6.05
CA TRP A 47 -1.58 4.57 -4.85
C TRP A 47 -0.16 5.11 -4.94
N ASP A 48 0.17 6.09 -4.10
CA ASP A 48 1.51 6.65 -4.01
C ASP A 48 2.42 5.77 -3.13
N ASN A 49 3.21 4.92 -3.79
CA ASN A 49 4.20 4.07 -3.14
C ASN A 49 5.25 4.88 -2.38
N GLN A 50 5.72 6.01 -2.93
CA GLN A 50 6.76 6.80 -2.28
C GLN A 50 6.21 7.47 -1.02
N GLY A 51 5.02 8.08 -1.11
CA GLY A 51 4.32 8.66 0.02
C GLY A 51 4.00 7.65 1.11
N PHE A 52 3.64 6.42 0.76
CA PHE A 52 3.48 5.33 1.72
C PHE A 52 4.80 4.98 2.42
N MET A 53 5.86 4.74 1.65
CA MET A 53 7.18 4.37 2.19
C MET A 53 7.76 5.42 3.13
N LYS A 54 7.52 6.71 2.87
CA LYS A 54 7.90 7.81 3.79
C LYS A 54 7.16 7.74 5.12
N GLN A 55 5.85 7.47 5.11
CA GLN A 55 5.04 7.39 6.32
C GLN A 55 5.43 6.22 7.24
N ILE A 56 5.87 5.10 6.66
CA ILE A 56 6.37 3.94 7.42
C ILE A 56 7.87 4.01 7.76
N GLY A 57 8.56 5.10 7.40
CA GLY A 57 9.97 5.29 7.71
C GLY A 57 10.95 4.49 6.84
N LEU A 58 10.50 3.97 5.70
CA LEU A 58 11.34 3.21 4.77
C LEU A 58 12.09 4.13 3.76
N ALA A 59 11.49 5.28 3.43
CA ALA A 59 12.04 6.24 2.47
C ALA A 59 12.07 7.66 3.06
N GLN A 60 12.88 8.54 2.47
CA GLN A 60 13.09 9.94 2.90
C GLN A 60 12.34 10.91 1.99
#